data_AF-A0A7X8PAC3-F1
#
_entry.id   AF-A0A7X8PAC3-F1
#
_cell.length_a   1.000
_cell.length_b   1.000
_cell.length_c   1.000
_cell.angle_alpha   90.00
_cell.angle_beta   90.00
_cell.angle_gamma   90.00
#
_symmetry.space_group_name_H-M   'P 1'
#
loop_
_entity.id
_entity.type
_entity.pdbx_description
1 polymer ?
#
loop_
_entity_poly.entity_id
_entity_poly.type
_entity_poly.pdbx_seq_one_letter_code
_entity_poly.pdbx_strand_id
1 'polypeptide(L)'
;MHHTPPPWQLALARIEGALPFLSAEVADGLARMSLRRLWRVHVRDFPQENQGPQHNPGLEAAELTRSWYAAERQDFLSWIGRRAPPPLARAARLTLAAKDARESFSGTFAAADRALERLDALLPAREPLAALTEWLRQLREDEIDFLEGGSEEVLIEGRVFQRFAARGSAWAAALAAAMRPQLFALGAAPLALAGLAPRSVFRAEPERPLPVLLAGAIVAAAGDVGADLAAVTAMVARGEDRLAGLYASSQAPAMWQLIGGLGPLTRAELARALGVTRRTASQAAQALDKAGLAALRPGDHALVPKRPRMAS
;
A
#
# COMPACT_ATOMS: atom_id res chain seq x y z
N MET A 1 -21.12 3.71 -33.67
CA MET A 1 -21.33 4.61 -32.51
C MET A 1 -20.07 4.53 -31.66
N HIS A 2 -19.34 5.63 -31.49
CA HIS A 2 -18.19 5.64 -30.57
C HIS A 2 -18.73 5.75 -29.14
N HIS A 3 -18.74 4.63 -28.41
CA HIS A 3 -19.09 4.63 -26.99
C HIS A 3 -18.03 5.42 -26.22
N THR A 4 -18.46 6.39 -25.41
CA THR A 4 -17.58 7.09 -24.47
C THR A 4 -16.97 6.06 -23.52
N PRO A 5 -15.63 6.04 -23.34
CA PRO A 5 -15.02 5.09 -22.43
C PRO A 5 -15.52 5.32 -21.00
N PRO A 6 -15.79 4.27 -20.21
CA PRO A 6 -16.21 4.40 -18.83
C PRO A 6 -15.16 5.16 -17.99
N PRO A 7 -15.58 5.87 -16.91
CA PRO A 7 -14.69 6.71 -16.12
C PRO A 7 -13.43 6.00 -15.58
N TRP A 8 -13.55 4.72 -15.25
CA TRP A 8 -12.44 3.92 -14.74
C TRP A 8 -11.33 3.71 -15.77
N GLN A 9 -11.67 3.58 -17.07
CA GLN A 9 -10.68 3.47 -18.15
C GLN A 9 -9.91 4.78 -18.31
N LEU A 10 -10.60 5.92 -18.25
CA LEU A 10 -9.97 7.24 -18.32
C LEU A 10 -9.03 7.50 -17.13
N ALA A 11 -9.41 7.04 -15.94
CA ALA A 11 -8.57 7.17 -14.75
C ALA A 11 -7.26 6.36 -14.88
N LEU A 12 -7.35 5.12 -15.37
CA LEU A 12 -6.17 4.28 -15.60
C LEU A 12 -5.30 4.77 -16.76
N ALA A 13 -5.88 5.21 -17.86
CA ALA A 13 -5.14 5.72 -19.02
C ALA A 13 -4.26 6.93 -18.67
N ARG A 14 -4.69 7.77 -17.71
CA ARG A 14 -3.87 8.88 -17.20
C ARG A 14 -2.64 8.40 -16.45
N ILE A 15 -2.76 7.32 -15.68
CA ILE A 15 -1.63 6.69 -14.98
C ILE A 15 -0.70 6.06 -16.02
N GLU A 16 -1.26 5.24 -16.92
CA GLU A 16 -0.53 4.56 -17.98
C GLU A 16 0.30 5.55 -18.81
N GLY A 17 -0.30 6.67 -19.24
CA GLY A 17 0.38 7.71 -20.00
C GLY A 17 1.50 8.43 -19.23
N ALA A 18 1.47 8.43 -17.90
CA ALA A 18 2.52 9.05 -17.08
C ALA A 18 3.71 8.11 -16.81
N LEU A 19 3.49 6.79 -16.78
CA LEU A 19 4.50 5.81 -16.39
C LEU A 19 5.81 5.88 -17.20
N PRO A 20 5.80 6.05 -18.54
CA PRO A 20 7.05 6.11 -19.32
C PRO A 20 7.93 7.33 -19.02
N PHE A 21 7.37 8.37 -18.39
CA PHE A 21 8.05 9.65 -18.16
C PHE A 21 8.52 9.82 -16.71
N LEU A 22 8.38 8.80 -15.87
CA LEU A 22 8.82 8.87 -14.49
C LEU A 22 10.35 8.83 -14.42
N SER A 23 10.95 9.77 -13.67
CA SER A 23 12.35 9.63 -13.25
C SER A 23 12.50 8.44 -12.28
N ALA A 24 13.72 7.97 -12.09
CA ALA A 24 14.00 6.87 -11.15
C ALA A 24 13.58 7.24 -9.71
N GLU A 25 13.81 8.48 -9.30
CA GLU A 25 13.45 9.02 -7.99
C GLU A 25 11.93 9.05 -7.79
N VAL A 26 11.19 9.50 -8.82
CA VAL A 26 9.72 9.51 -8.79
C VAL A 26 9.17 8.09 -8.78
N ALA A 27 9.71 7.18 -9.60
CA ALA A 27 9.31 5.78 -9.63
C ALA A 27 9.53 5.11 -8.27
N ASP A 28 10.72 5.23 -7.69
CA ASP A 28 11.02 4.65 -6.38
C ASP A 28 10.19 5.32 -5.26
N GLY A 29 9.95 6.63 -5.35
CA GLY A 29 9.06 7.35 -4.44
C GLY A 29 7.62 6.87 -4.51
N LEU A 30 7.10 6.62 -5.71
CA LEU A 30 5.75 6.09 -5.94
C LEU A 30 5.60 4.68 -5.39
N ALA A 31 6.61 3.83 -5.54
CA ALA A 31 6.60 2.49 -4.96
C ALA A 31 6.52 2.53 -3.43
N ARG A 32 7.31 3.42 -2.80
CA ARG A 32 7.29 3.62 -1.33
C ARG A 32 5.95 4.19 -0.84
N MET A 33 5.38 5.18 -1.53
CA MET A 33 4.07 5.73 -1.17
C MET A 33 2.95 4.72 -1.38
N SER A 34 3.00 3.95 -2.46
CA SER A 34 2.05 2.87 -2.74
C SER A 34 2.09 1.78 -1.67
N LEU A 35 3.28 1.38 -1.22
CA LEU A 35 3.44 0.44 -0.11
C LEU A 35 2.82 0.98 1.19
N ARG A 36 3.06 2.26 1.50
CA ARG A 36 2.45 2.93 2.66
C ARG A 36 0.92 2.97 2.56
N ARG A 37 0.39 3.24 1.36
CA ARG A 37 -1.05 3.24 1.11
C ARG A 37 -1.65 1.84 1.24
N LEU A 38 -0.97 0.82 0.70
CA LEU A 38 -1.39 -0.57 0.81
C LEU A 38 -1.49 -0.99 2.27
N TRP A 39 -0.48 -0.65 3.10
CA TRP A 39 -0.53 -0.89 4.55
C TRP A 39 -1.71 -0.18 5.22
N ARG A 40 -1.91 1.11 4.93
CA ARG A 40 -3.01 1.89 5.50
C ARG A 40 -4.38 1.28 5.15
N VAL A 41 -4.57 0.87 3.90
CA VAL A 41 -5.81 0.22 3.45
C VAL A 41 -5.97 -1.14 4.12
N HIS A 42 -4.90 -1.94 4.19
CA HIS A 42 -4.89 -3.22 4.90
C HIS A 42 -5.33 -3.07 6.35
N VAL A 43 -4.71 -2.16 7.09
CA VAL A 43 -5.02 -1.94 8.52
C VAL A 43 -6.40 -1.31 8.73
N ARG A 44 -6.83 -0.40 7.86
CA ARG A 44 -8.17 0.22 7.94
C ARG A 44 -9.27 -0.79 7.66
N ASP A 45 -9.16 -1.52 6.56
CA ASP A 45 -10.23 -2.40 6.11
C ASP A 45 -10.16 -3.76 6.80
N PHE A 46 -8.98 -4.24 7.16
CA PHE A 46 -8.77 -5.57 7.71
C PHE A 46 -7.85 -5.54 8.94
N PRO A 47 -8.23 -4.82 10.01
CA PRO A 47 -7.44 -4.78 11.24
C PRO A 47 -7.25 -6.19 11.79
N GLN A 48 -6.14 -6.45 12.48
CA GLN A 48 -5.74 -7.79 12.93
C GLN A 48 -6.84 -8.51 13.72
N GLU A 49 -7.57 -7.76 14.55
CA GLU A 49 -8.68 -8.23 15.40
C GLU A 49 -10.04 -8.26 14.68
N ASN A 50 -10.07 -7.93 13.38
CA ASN A 50 -11.26 -7.88 12.53
C ASN A 50 -12.47 -7.17 13.18
N GLN A 51 -12.22 -6.00 13.78
CA GLN A 51 -13.21 -5.22 14.54
C GLN A 51 -14.35 -4.60 13.67
N GLY A 52 -14.56 -5.11 12.45
CA GLY A 52 -15.59 -4.67 11.52
C GLY A 52 -15.22 -3.41 10.71
N PRO A 53 -16.07 -3.05 9.72
CA PRO A 53 -15.80 -1.99 8.74
C PRO A 53 -15.89 -0.57 9.31
N GLN A 54 -16.45 -0.39 10.50
CA GLN A 54 -16.55 0.91 11.19
C GLN A 54 -15.35 1.18 12.11
N HIS A 55 -14.47 0.19 12.30
CA HIS A 55 -13.29 0.36 13.13
C HIS A 55 -12.30 1.34 12.49
N ASN A 56 -11.90 2.34 13.26
CA ASN A 56 -10.79 3.21 12.90
C ASN A 56 -9.59 2.87 13.81
N PRO A 57 -8.54 2.23 13.27
CA PRO A 57 -7.39 1.80 14.08
C PRO A 57 -6.49 2.98 14.50
N GLY A 58 -6.82 4.20 14.07
CA GLY A 58 -6.09 5.42 14.38
C GLY A 58 -4.89 5.66 13.46
N LEU A 59 -4.35 6.88 13.54
CA LEU A 59 -3.25 7.33 12.69
C LEU A 59 -1.96 6.53 12.90
N GLU A 60 -1.69 6.12 14.14
CA GLU A 60 -0.47 5.39 14.50
C GLU A 60 -0.46 3.98 13.90
N ALA A 61 -1.60 3.28 13.95
CA ALA A 61 -1.73 1.94 13.35
C ALA A 61 -1.54 1.95 11.83
N ALA A 62 -2.06 3.00 11.17
CA ALA A 62 -1.98 3.20 9.73
C ALA A 62 -0.60 3.69 9.24
N GLU A 63 0.29 4.12 10.14
CA GLU A 63 1.63 4.59 9.78
C GLU A 63 2.60 3.40 9.66
N LEU A 64 2.85 2.92 8.44
CA LEU A 64 3.65 1.72 8.17
C LEU A 64 4.92 1.59 9.03
N THR A 65 5.73 2.64 9.14
CA THR A 65 7.03 2.59 9.83
C THR A 65 6.91 2.63 11.37
N ARG A 66 5.73 2.96 11.89
CA ARG A 66 5.48 3.26 13.32
C ARG A 66 4.30 2.52 13.92
N SER A 67 3.56 1.77 13.11
CA SER A 67 2.47 0.92 13.54
C SER A 67 2.89 -0.01 14.67
N TRP A 68 2.01 -0.13 15.66
CA TRP A 68 2.15 -1.04 16.79
C TRP A 68 1.92 -2.50 16.40
N TYR A 69 1.36 -2.77 15.22
CA TYR A 69 1.25 -4.12 14.61
C TYR A 69 2.59 -4.62 14.05
N ALA A 70 3.61 -4.77 14.91
CA ALA A 70 4.96 -5.07 14.47
C ALA A 70 5.11 -6.42 13.76
N ALA A 71 4.47 -7.48 14.28
CA ALA A 71 4.51 -8.82 13.69
C ALA A 71 3.73 -8.87 12.37
N GLU A 72 2.51 -8.33 12.33
CA GLU A 72 1.73 -8.26 11.09
C GLU A 72 2.45 -7.44 10.01
N ARG A 73 3.06 -6.31 10.38
CA ARG A 73 3.90 -5.53 9.46
C ARG A 73 5.05 -6.37 8.90
N GLN A 74 5.72 -7.15 9.73
CA GLN A 74 6.83 -7.99 9.28
C GLN A 74 6.34 -9.05 8.28
N ASP A 75 5.25 -9.76 8.58
CA ASP A 75 4.67 -10.76 7.69
C ASP A 75 4.18 -10.12 6.37
N PHE A 76 3.49 -8.98 6.46
CA PHE A 76 3.03 -8.19 5.32
C PHE A 76 4.17 -7.78 4.40
N LEU A 77 5.23 -7.15 4.95
CA LEU A 77 6.38 -6.72 4.16
C LEU A 77 7.14 -7.91 3.57
N SER A 78 7.23 -9.01 4.30
CA SER A 78 7.89 -10.24 3.82
C SER A 78 7.15 -10.83 2.62
N TRP A 79 5.82 -10.94 2.72
CA TRP A 79 5.00 -11.44 1.62
C TRP A 79 5.09 -10.56 0.38
N ILE A 80 4.97 -9.23 0.54
CA ILE A 80 5.15 -8.28 -0.57
C ILE A 80 6.56 -8.40 -1.18
N GLY A 81 7.59 -8.53 -0.34
CA GLY A 81 8.97 -8.72 -0.79
C GLY A 81 9.18 -9.93 -1.71
N ARG A 82 8.35 -10.97 -1.56
CA ARG A 82 8.39 -12.19 -2.39
C ARG A 82 7.47 -12.15 -3.59
N ARG A 83 6.27 -11.57 -3.44
CA ARG A 83 5.17 -11.73 -4.41
C ARG A 83 4.87 -10.51 -5.26
N ALA A 84 5.31 -9.31 -4.83
CA ALA A 84 5.01 -8.08 -5.56
C ALA A 84 5.97 -7.85 -6.74
N PRO A 85 5.57 -7.01 -7.72
CA PRO A 85 6.48 -6.55 -8.76
C PRO A 85 7.77 -5.91 -8.19
N PRO A 86 8.89 -5.94 -8.93
CA PRO A 86 10.20 -5.58 -8.39
C PRO A 86 10.27 -4.23 -7.64
N PRO A 87 9.64 -3.14 -8.09
CA PRO A 87 9.71 -1.87 -7.34
C PRO A 87 9.07 -1.94 -5.95
N LEU A 88 7.89 -2.55 -5.83
CA LEU A 88 7.21 -2.73 -4.54
C LEU A 88 7.97 -3.70 -3.64
N ALA A 89 8.49 -4.79 -4.21
CA ALA A 89 9.29 -5.75 -3.47
C ALA A 89 10.58 -5.12 -2.90
N ARG A 90 11.24 -4.23 -3.66
CA ARG A 90 12.37 -3.43 -3.16
C ARG A 90 11.97 -2.50 -2.04
N ALA A 91 10.85 -1.77 -2.17
CA ALA A 91 10.34 -0.89 -1.11
C ALA A 91 10.03 -1.66 0.18
N ALA A 92 9.48 -2.88 0.07
CA ALA A 92 9.18 -3.72 1.21
C ALA A 92 10.46 -4.21 1.92
N ARG A 93 11.44 -4.73 1.16
CA ARG A 93 12.75 -5.14 1.69
C ARG A 93 13.51 -3.99 2.36
N LEU A 94 13.46 -2.80 1.77
CA LEU A 94 14.04 -1.58 2.33
C LEU A 94 13.38 -1.22 3.68
N THR A 95 12.06 -1.40 3.79
CA THR A 95 11.33 -1.16 5.04
C THR A 95 11.70 -2.20 6.10
N LEU A 96 11.83 -3.49 5.74
CA LEU A 96 12.32 -4.53 6.66
C LEU A 96 13.71 -4.19 7.20
N ALA A 97 14.65 -3.80 6.31
CA ALA A 97 15.99 -3.39 6.69
C ALA A 97 15.98 -2.17 7.63
N ALA A 98 15.17 -1.15 7.33
CA ALA A 98 15.01 0.02 8.20
C ALA A 98 14.58 -0.40 9.62
N LYS A 99 13.64 -1.35 9.72
CA LYS A 99 13.08 -1.85 10.98
C LYS A 99 13.95 -2.91 11.66
N ASP A 100 15.10 -3.29 11.10
CA ASP A 100 15.92 -4.40 11.58
C ASP A 100 15.14 -5.72 11.70
N ALA A 101 14.14 -5.87 10.82
CA ALA A 101 13.27 -7.03 10.79
C ALA A 101 13.79 -8.04 9.76
N ARG A 102 13.85 -9.31 10.16
CA ARG A 102 14.16 -10.41 9.24
C ARG A 102 12.93 -10.75 8.41
N GLU A 103 13.15 -11.31 7.23
CA GLU A 103 12.06 -11.86 6.44
C GLU A 103 11.37 -13.00 7.22
N SER A 104 10.04 -12.98 7.24
CA SER A 104 9.18 -14.00 7.82
C SER A 104 8.62 -14.92 6.73
N PHE A 105 8.57 -16.21 7.01
CA PHE A 105 7.97 -17.24 6.16
C PHE A 105 6.72 -17.85 6.79
N SER A 106 6.02 -17.06 7.62
CA SER A 106 4.77 -17.49 8.22
C SER A 106 3.75 -17.93 7.18
N GLY A 107 2.98 -18.98 7.50
CA GLY A 107 1.81 -19.42 6.74
C GLY A 107 0.64 -18.44 6.79
N THR A 108 0.72 -17.35 7.56
CA THR A 108 -0.34 -16.31 7.69
C THR A 108 -0.87 -15.85 6.32
N PHE A 109 0.01 -15.74 5.32
CA PHE A 109 -0.32 -15.24 3.98
C PHE A 109 -0.62 -16.35 2.95
N ALA A 110 -0.84 -17.60 3.37
CA ALA A 110 -1.17 -18.70 2.46
C ALA A 110 -2.46 -18.45 1.66
N ALA A 111 -3.47 -17.83 2.27
CA ALA A 111 -4.69 -17.43 1.54
C ALA A 111 -4.40 -16.35 0.48
N ALA A 112 -3.45 -15.44 0.75
CA ALA A 112 -3.06 -14.41 -0.20
C ALA A 112 -2.33 -15.03 -1.40
N ASP A 113 -1.50 -16.05 -1.15
CA ASP A 113 -0.85 -16.83 -2.20
C ASP A 113 -1.86 -17.53 -3.11
N ARG A 114 -2.90 -18.19 -2.56
CA ARG A 114 -3.95 -18.83 -3.36
C ARG A 114 -4.75 -17.82 -4.19
N ALA A 115 -5.15 -16.70 -3.57
CA ALA A 115 -5.88 -15.65 -4.27
C ALA A 115 -5.06 -15.06 -5.43
N LEU A 116 -3.75 -14.90 -5.22
CA LEU A 116 -2.81 -14.39 -6.19
C LEU A 116 -2.57 -15.35 -7.34
N GLU A 117 -2.39 -16.64 -7.05
CA GLU A 117 -2.22 -17.69 -8.07
C GLU A 117 -3.41 -17.74 -9.03
N ARG A 118 -4.64 -17.68 -8.49
CA ARG A 118 -5.86 -17.61 -9.31
C ARG A 118 -5.95 -16.33 -10.14
N LEU A 119 -5.56 -15.19 -9.58
CA LEU A 119 -5.54 -13.94 -10.32
C LEU A 119 -4.52 -13.99 -11.47
N ASP A 120 -3.32 -14.51 -11.19
CA ASP A 120 -2.24 -14.64 -12.17
C ASP A 120 -2.64 -15.58 -13.33
N ALA A 121 -3.45 -16.60 -13.07
CA ALA A 121 -4.00 -17.48 -14.11
C ALA A 121 -4.95 -16.77 -15.11
N LEU A 122 -5.46 -15.59 -14.76
CA LEU A 122 -6.32 -14.77 -15.63
C LEU A 122 -5.54 -13.70 -16.42
N LEU A 123 -4.22 -13.63 -16.23
CA LEU A 123 -3.37 -12.63 -16.88
C LEU A 123 -2.68 -13.19 -18.14
N PRO A 124 -2.49 -12.37 -19.20
CA PRO A 124 -2.94 -10.98 -19.32
C PRO A 124 -4.45 -10.88 -19.60
N ALA A 125 -5.13 -9.95 -18.94
CA ALA A 125 -6.56 -9.74 -19.12
C ALA A 125 -6.82 -8.74 -20.25
N ARG A 126 -7.60 -9.15 -21.28
CA ARG A 126 -8.09 -8.23 -22.33
C ARG A 126 -9.22 -7.34 -21.82
N GLU A 127 -10.01 -7.85 -20.89
CA GLU A 127 -11.12 -7.15 -20.24
C GLU A 127 -10.91 -7.15 -18.72
N PRO A 128 -10.18 -6.17 -18.17
CA PRO A 128 -9.74 -6.19 -16.76
C PRO A 128 -10.90 -6.27 -15.75
N LEU A 129 -12.00 -5.56 -16.01
CA LEU A 129 -13.19 -5.58 -15.16
C LEU A 129 -13.89 -6.95 -15.17
N ALA A 130 -13.95 -7.59 -16.34
CA ALA A 130 -14.53 -8.93 -16.47
C ALA A 130 -13.64 -9.96 -15.77
N ALA A 131 -12.32 -9.89 -15.95
CA ALA A 131 -11.36 -10.76 -15.27
C ALA A 131 -11.44 -10.61 -13.73
N LEU A 132 -11.52 -9.38 -13.20
CA LEU A 132 -11.74 -9.17 -11.76
C LEU A 132 -13.07 -9.73 -11.27
N THR A 133 -14.14 -9.56 -12.05
CA THR A 133 -15.47 -10.05 -11.67
C THR A 133 -15.46 -11.58 -11.61
N GLU A 134 -14.86 -12.23 -12.60
CA GLU A 134 -14.73 -13.69 -12.64
C GLU A 134 -13.85 -14.22 -11.51
N TRP A 135 -12.69 -13.58 -11.28
CA TRP A 135 -11.81 -13.93 -10.16
C TRP A 135 -12.53 -13.84 -8.80
N LEU A 136 -13.30 -12.77 -8.57
CA LEU A 136 -14.08 -12.64 -7.34
C LEU A 136 -15.19 -13.67 -7.25
N ARG A 137 -15.85 -14.02 -8.36
CA ARG A 137 -16.86 -15.07 -8.40
C ARG A 137 -16.25 -16.41 -7.95
N GLN A 138 -15.11 -16.80 -8.52
CA GLN A 138 -14.37 -18.01 -8.14
C GLN A 138 -14.00 -18.02 -6.66
N LEU A 139 -13.47 -16.90 -6.14
CA LEU A 139 -13.11 -16.82 -4.71
C LEU A 139 -14.33 -16.93 -3.79
N ARG A 140 -15.47 -16.35 -4.16
CA ARG A 140 -16.69 -16.37 -3.36
C ARG A 140 -17.42 -17.71 -3.40
N GLU A 141 -17.39 -18.39 -4.54
CA GLU A 141 -18.14 -19.64 -4.75
C GLU A 141 -17.32 -20.89 -4.39
N ASP A 142 -16.02 -20.90 -4.72
CA ASP A 142 -15.19 -22.10 -4.54
C ASP A 142 -14.50 -22.15 -3.16
N GLU A 143 -14.35 -21.01 -2.47
CA GLU A 143 -13.66 -20.92 -1.18
C GLU A 143 -14.44 -20.00 -0.20
N ILE A 144 -15.40 -20.59 0.54
CA ILE A 144 -16.23 -19.88 1.54
C ILE A 144 -15.39 -19.04 2.51
N ASP A 145 -14.16 -19.46 2.80
CA ASP A 145 -13.21 -18.72 3.64
C ASP A 145 -12.95 -17.28 3.15
N PHE A 146 -13.10 -16.97 1.85
CA PHE A 146 -12.94 -15.60 1.34
C PHE A 146 -14.17 -14.72 1.54
N LEU A 147 -15.32 -15.28 1.91
CA LEU A 147 -16.50 -14.49 2.20
C LEU A 147 -16.27 -13.64 3.44
N GLU A 148 -16.66 -12.37 3.34
CA GLU A 148 -16.78 -11.48 4.48
C GLU A 148 -17.98 -11.92 5.29
N GLY A 149 -17.71 -12.56 6.43
CA GLY A 149 -18.73 -13.00 7.36
C GLY A 149 -19.50 -11.85 7.97
N GLY A 150 -20.83 -11.97 7.93
CA GLY A 150 -21.72 -11.29 8.86
C GLY A 150 -21.64 -11.94 10.25
N SER A 151 -22.74 -11.87 10.99
CA SER A 151 -22.86 -12.60 12.24
C SER A 151 -23.25 -14.06 11.97
N GLU A 152 -22.52 -14.99 12.57
CA GLU A 152 -22.82 -16.43 12.61
C GLU A 152 -23.73 -16.69 13.81
N GLU A 153 -24.82 -17.43 13.59
CA GLU A 153 -25.62 -17.99 14.66
C GLU A 153 -24.95 -19.24 15.23
N VAL A 154 -24.52 -19.16 16.49
CA VAL A 154 -23.97 -20.29 17.23
C VAL A 154 -24.96 -20.73 18.28
N LEU A 155 -25.31 -22.01 18.25
CA LEU A 155 -26.11 -22.62 19.29
C LEU A 155 -25.19 -23.02 20.47
N ILE A 156 -25.31 -22.34 21.60
CA ILE A 156 -24.63 -22.72 22.84
C ILE A 156 -25.72 -23.06 23.87
N GLU A 157 -25.72 -24.29 24.37
CA GLU A 157 -26.71 -24.77 25.36
C GLU A 157 -28.18 -24.53 24.95
N GLY A 158 -28.48 -24.72 23.65
CA GLY A 158 -29.83 -24.54 23.11
C GLY A 158 -30.27 -23.07 22.91
N ARG A 159 -29.37 -22.11 23.12
CA ARG A 159 -29.61 -20.68 22.86
C ARG A 159 -28.82 -20.25 21.63
N VAL A 160 -29.46 -19.49 20.76
CA VAL A 160 -28.84 -18.91 19.57
C VAL A 160 -28.11 -17.63 19.95
N PHE A 161 -26.81 -17.59 19.70
CA PHE A 161 -25.97 -16.42 19.87
C PHE A 161 -25.49 -15.94 18.50
N GLN A 162 -25.58 -14.63 18.27
CA GLN A 162 -24.95 -14.02 17.11
C GLN A 162 -23.49 -13.69 17.48
N ARG A 163 -22.52 -14.36 16.87
CA ARG A 163 -21.09 -13.98 16.97
C ARG A 163 -20.60 -13.45 15.64
N PHE A 164 -19.59 -12.59 15.64
CA PHE A 164 -18.88 -12.29 14.40
C PHE A 164 -18.20 -13.55 13.89
N ALA A 165 -18.40 -13.89 12.61
CA ALA A 165 -17.68 -15.01 12.00
C ALA A 165 -16.16 -14.78 12.10
N ALA A 166 -15.39 -15.88 12.08
CA ALA A 166 -13.92 -15.80 12.05
C ALA A 166 -13.43 -14.91 10.89
N ARG A 167 -12.24 -14.31 11.05
CA ARG A 167 -11.62 -13.45 10.01
C ARG A 167 -11.56 -14.20 8.68
N GLY A 168 -12.48 -13.87 7.78
CA GLY A 168 -12.44 -14.35 6.40
C GLY A 168 -11.17 -13.88 5.69
N SER A 169 -10.78 -14.59 4.64
CA SER A 169 -9.59 -14.35 3.81
C SER A 169 -9.77 -13.24 2.78
N ALA A 170 -10.86 -12.46 2.84
CA ALA A 170 -11.11 -11.31 1.97
C ALA A 170 -9.95 -10.31 1.94
N TRP A 171 -9.28 -10.09 3.08
CA TRP A 171 -8.08 -9.26 3.18
C TRP A 171 -6.96 -9.75 2.26
N ALA A 172 -6.82 -11.06 2.13
CA ALA A 172 -5.77 -11.73 1.40
C ALA A 172 -5.96 -11.53 -0.11
N ALA A 173 -7.22 -11.66 -0.57
CA ALA A 173 -7.61 -11.33 -1.92
C ALA A 173 -7.45 -9.83 -2.22
N ALA A 174 -7.88 -8.95 -1.30
CA ALA A 174 -7.72 -7.51 -1.47
C ALA A 174 -6.25 -7.09 -1.69
N LEU A 175 -5.32 -7.70 -0.94
CA LEU A 175 -3.89 -7.52 -1.14
C LEU A 175 -3.39 -8.08 -2.47
N ALA A 176 -3.80 -9.30 -2.84
CA ALA A 176 -3.44 -9.94 -4.10
C ALA A 176 -3.81 -9.06 -5.30
N ALA A 177 -5.06 -8.57 -5.35
CA ALA A 177 -5.54 -7.70 -6.42
C ALA A 177 -4.77 -6.37 -6.47
N ALA A 178 -4.54 -5.74 -5.33
CA ALA A 178 -3.88 -4.43 -5.27
C ALA A 178 -2.45 -4.44 -5.82
N MET A 179 -1.74 -5.56 -5.72
CA MET A 179 -0.34 -5.69 -6.19
C MET A 179 -0.21 -6.17 -7.64
N ARG A 180 -1.31 -6.31 -8.38
CA ARG A 180 -1.31 -6.78 -9.77
C ARG A 180 -1.75 -5.70 -10.75
N PRO A 181 -0.98 -4.60 -10.89
CA PRO A 181 -1.27 -3.58 -11.91
C PRO A 181 -1.22 -4.14 -13.35
N GLN A 182 -0.60 -5.31 -13.57
CA GLN A 182 -0.59 -6.05 -14.84
C GLN A 182 -2.00 -6.40 -15.34
N LEU A 183 -2.95 -6.56 -14.42
CA LEU A 183 -4.36 -6.74 -14.74
C LEU A 183 -4.90 -5.62 -15.65
N PHE A 184 -4.35 -4.41 -15.53
CA PHE A 184 -4.72 -3.23 -16.31
C PHE A 184 -3.67 -2.86 -17.35
N ALA A 185 -2.84 -3.81 -17.79
CA ALA A 185 -1.74 -3.59 -18.72
C ALA A 185 -0.67 -2.57 -18.27
N LEU A 186 -0.65 -2.20 -16.99
CA LEU A 186 0.36 -1.28 -16.42
C LEU A 186 1.73 -1.95 -16.18
N GLY A 187 1.91 -3.21 -16.61
CA GLY A 187 3.16 -3.96 -16.45
C GLY A 187 3.62 -4.05 -14.99
N ALA A 188 4.94 -4.07 -14.78
CA ALA A 188 5.55 -4.03 -13.45
C ALA A 188 5.68 -2.59 -12.89
N ALA A 189 4.64 -1.77 -13.07
CA ALA A 189 4.62 -0.38 -12.62
C ALA A 189 4.99 -0.27 -11.14
N PRO A 190 5.64 0.83 -10.73
CA PRO A 190 6.07 1.06 -9.35
C PRO A 190 4.90 1.53 -8.47
N LEU A 191 3.76 0.87 -8.55
CA LEU A 191 2.53 1.24 -7.85
C LEU A 191 1.71 0.02 -7.43
N ALA A 192 0.84 0.24 -6.45
CA ALA A 192 -0.21 -0.68 -6.05
C ALA A 192 -1.57 0.02 -6.14
N LEU A 193 -2.59 -0.69 -6.60
CA LEU A 193 -3.98 -0.23 -6.65
C LEU A 193 -4.68 -0.62 -5.34
N ALA A 194 -4.23 -0.04 -4.23
CA ALA A 194 -4.79 -0.34 -2.92
C ALA A 194 -6.30 -0.03 -2.88
N GLY A 195 -7.09 -0.96 -2.36
CA GLY A 195 -8.56 -0.83 -2.29
C GLY A 195 -9.32 -1.36 -3.52
N LEU A 196 -8.64 -2.03 -4.46
CA LEU A 196 -9.24 -2.55 -5.69
C LEU A 196 -10.34 -3.61 -5.46
N ALA A 197 -10.23 -4.41 -4.40
CA ALA A 197 -11.27 -5.35 -3.98
C ALA A 197 -11.70 -5.02 -2.53
N PRO A 198 -12.61 -4.06 -2.35
CA PRO A 198 -13.06 -3.64 -1.01
C PRO A 198 -13.94 -4.71 -0.37
N ARG A 199 -14.01 -4.75 0.97
CA ARG A 199 -14.80 -5.72 1.76
C ARG A 199 -16.20 -6.00 1.20
N SER A 200 -16.90 -4.97 0.71
CA SER A 200 -18.25 -5.09 0.17
C SER A 200 -18.39 -6.08 -0.98
N VAL A 201 -17.33 -6.35 -1.75
CA VAL A 201 -17.38 -7.31 -2.87
C VAL A 201 -17.32 -8.77 -2.41
N PHE A 202 -16.90 -9.03 -1.17
CA PHE A 202 -16.81 -10.38 -0.60
C PHE A 202 -18.02 -10.73 0.26
N ARG A 203 -19.06 -9.89 0.30
CA ARG A 203 -20.33 -10.26 0.94
C ARG A 203 -20.98 -11.40 0.15
N ALA A 204 -21.67 -12.30 0.88
CA ALA A 204 -22.46 -13.36 0.27
C ALA A 204 -23.47 -12.76 -0.73
N GLU A 205 -24.14 -11.69 -0.33
CA GLU A 205 -25.04 -10.90 -1.18
C GLU A 205 -24.58 -9.44 -1.22
N PRO A 206 -23.87 -9.02 -2.27
CA PRO A 206 -23.46 -7.63 -2.43
C PRO A 206 -24.65 -6.70 -2.65
N GLU A 207 -24.65 -5.53 -2.00
CA GLU A 207 -25.72 -4.51 -2.12
C GLU A 207 -25.90 -3.97 -3.55
N ARG A 208 -24.89 -4.13 -4.39
CA ARG A 208 -24.88 -3.74 -5.81
C ARG A 208 -24.18 -4.81 -6.64
N PRO A 209 -24.47 -4.91 -7.95
CA PRO A 209 -23.76 -5.84 -8.83
C PRO A 209 -22.23 -5.66 -8.75
N LEU A 210 -21.48 -6.76 -8.74
CA LEU A 210 -20.00 -6.74 -8.63
C LEU A 210 -19.33 -5.81 -9.64
N PRO A 211 -19.71 -5.78 -10.94
CA PRO A 211 -19.07 -4.88 -11.89
C PRO A 211 -19.21 -3.39 -11.52
N VAL A 212 -20.32 -3.00 -10.88
CA VAL A 212 -20.56 -1.62 -10.44
C VAL A 212 -19.67 -1.27 -9.25
N LEU A 213 -19.55 -2.17 -8.26
CA LEU A 213 -18.67 -1.98 -7.11
C LEU A 213 -17.20 -1.90 -7.54
N LEU A 214 -16.79 -2.81 -8.42
CA LEU A 214 -15.43 -2.85 -8.95
C LEU A 214 -15.08 -1.64 -9.79
N ALA A 215 -15.97 -1.18 -10.68
CA ALA A 215 -15.75 0.04 -11.45
C ALA A 215 -15.51 1.25 -10.54
N GLY A 216 -16.29 1.38 -9.45
CA GLY A 216 -16.09 2.41 -8.44
C GLY A 216 -14.75 2.28 -7.70
N ALA A 217 -14.38 1.05 -7.30
CA ALA A 217 -13.11 0.76 -6.64
C ALA A 217 -11.91 1.08 -7.53
N ILE A 218 -11.98 0.78 -8.84
CA ILE A 218 -10.93 1.11 -9.81
C ILE A 218 -10.74 2.62 -9.91
N VAL A 219 -11.83 3.40 -10.02
CA VAL A 219 -11.75 4.88 -10.07
C VAL A 219 -11.08 5.42 -8.80
N ALA A 220 -11.48 4.92 -7.63
CA ALA A 220 -10.92 5.37 -6.36
C ALA A 220 -9.42 5.03 -6.25
N ALA A 221 -9.03 3.78 -6.54
CA ALA A 221 -7.65 3.34 -6.48
C ALA A 221 -6.76 4.09 -7.50
N ALA A 222 -7.26 4.34 -8.71
CA ALA A 222 -6.54 5.12 -9.71
C ALA A 222 -6.40 6.60 -9.29
N GLY A 223 -7.45 7.20 -8.74
CA GLY A 223 -7.39 8.56 -8.20
C GLY A 223 -6.36 8.70 -7.07
N ASP A 224 -6.32 7.71 -6.19
CA ASP A 224 -5.35 7.60 -5.10
C ASP A 224 -3.91 7.52 -5.59
N VAL A 225 -3.64 6.71 -6.63
CA VAL A 225 -2.33 6.63 -7.27
C VAL A 225 -1.96 7.94 -7.96
N GLY A 226 -2.92 8.60 -8.62
CA GLY A 226 -2.70 9.92 -9.21
C GLY A 226 -2.29 10.97 -8.18
N ALA A 227 -2.94 10.96 -7.00
CA ALA A 227 -2.58 11.83 -5.89
C ALA A 227 -1.19 11.53 -5.33
N ASP A 228 -0.83 10.24 -5.19
CA ASP A 228 0.51 9.84 -4.77
C ASP A 228 1.58 10.26 -5.77
N LEU A 229 1.33 10.08 -7.07
CA LEU A 229 2.25 10.50 -8.13
C LEU A 229 2.51 12.01 -8.09
N ALA A 230 1.45 12.82 -7.94
CA ALA A 230 1.57 14.27 -7.80
C ALA A 230 2.37 14.65 -6.54
N ALA A 231 2.09 13.99 -5.41
CA ALA A 231 2.77 14.24 -4.14
C ALA A 231 4.26 13.87 -4.20
N VAL A 232 4.61 12.73 -4.79
CA VAL A 232 6.00 12.30 -4.99
C VAL A 232 6.73 13.27 -5.90
N THR A 233 6.14 13.65 -7.03
CA THR A 233 6.76 14.57 -7.99
C THR A 233 7.08 15.90 -7.32
N ALA A 234 6.13 16.48 -6.59
CA ALA A 234 6.33 17.72 -5.84
C ALA A 234 7.39 17.57 -4.73
N MET A 235 7.42 16.41 -4.05
CA MET A 235 8.42 16.12 -3.02
C MET A 235 9.83 16.00 -3.61
N VAL A 236 10.00 15.33 -4.75
CA VAL A 236 11.30 15.19 -5.44
C VAL A 236 11.81 16.57 -5.84
N ALA A 237 11.01 17.36 -6.57
CA ALA A 237 11.38 18.71 -7.02
C ALA A 237 11.77 19.61 -5.84
N ARG A 238 10.98 19.59 -4.76
CA ARG A 238 11.32 20.36 -3.54
C ARG A 238 12.65 19.94 -2.93
N GLY A 239 12.97 18.64 -2.97
CA GLY A 239 14.24 18.12 -2.48
C GLY A 239 15.42 18.63 -3.31
N GLU A 240 15.29 18.57 -4.64
CA GLU A 240 16.29 19.08 -5.58
C GLU A 240 16.55 20.57 -5.34
N ASP A 241 15.50 21.40 -5.29
CA ASP A 241 15.60 22.84 -5.08
C ASP A 241 16.27 23.20 -3.75
N ARG A 242 15.87 22.52 -2.67
CA ARG A 242 16.32 22.87 -1.30
C ARG A 242 17.68 22.30 -0.94
N LEU A 243 18.12 21.25 -1.63
CA LEU A 243 19.44 20.65 -1.42
C LEU A 243 20.46 21.13 -2.45
N ALA A 244 20.03 21.81 -3.51
CA ALA A 244 20.91 22.48 -4.45
C ALA A 244 21.91 23.39 -3.70
N GLY A 245 23.20 23.17 -3.93
CA GLY A 245 24.28 23.96 -3.31
C GLY A 245 24.63 23.61 -1.86
N LEU A 246 23.92 22.67 -1.22
CA LEU A 246 24.26 22.20 0.13
C LEU A 246 25.24 21.02 0.08
N TYR A 247 26.54 21.30 0.24
CA TYR A 247 27.62 20.29 0.25
C TYR A 247 27.68 19.41 1.53
N ALA A 248 26.72 19.54 2.45
CA ALA A 248 26.87 18.98 3.79
C ALA A 248 26.78 17.45 3.85
N SER A 249 26.05 16.79 2.93
CA SER A 249 25.97 15.32 2.88
C SER A 249 25.42 14.82 1.55
N SER A 250 26.15 13.93 0.88
CA SER A 250 25.65 13.20 -0.31
C SER A 250 24.47 12.28 -0.01
N GLN A 251 24.20 11.97 1.26
CA GLN A 251 23.10 11.09 1.69
C GLN A 251 21.81 11.85 2.01
N ALA A 252 21.82 13.19 2.06
CA ALA A 252 20.62 13.97 2.35
C ALA A 252 19.51 13.76 1.30
N PRO A 253 19.78 13.75 -0.02
CA PRO A 253 18.74 13.47 -1.02
C PRO A 253 18.10 12.10 -0.83
N ALA A 254 18.91 11.04 -0.67
CA ALA A 254 18.39 9.69 -0.44
C ALA A 254 17.55 9.60 0.85
N MET A 255 18.00 10.25 1.94
CA MET A 255 17.25 10.33 3.18
C MET A 255 15.91 11.06 3.02
N TRP A 256 15.88 12.16 2.26
CA TRP A 256 14.65 12.89 1.95
C TRP A 256 13.63 12.02 1.21
N GLN A 257 14.10 11.31 0.19
CA GLN A 257 13.30 10.37 -0.60
C GLN A 257 12.70 9.24 0.27
N LEU A 258 13.46 8.73 1.24
CA LEU A 258 12.97 7.71 2.17
C LEU A 258 11.84 8.23 3.05
N ILE A 259 12.05 9.35 3.75
CA ILE A 259 11.04 9.84 4.72
C ILE A 259 9.79 10.39 4.04
N GLY A 260 9.92 10.93 2.82
CA GLY A 260 8.77 11.40 2.06
C GLY A 260 7.96 10.24 1.45
N GLY A 261 8.65 9.20 0.96
CA GLY A 261 8.02 8.02 0.37
C GLY A 261 7.44 7.04 1.42
N LEU A 262 8.26 6.55 2.35
CA LEU A 262 7.86 5.52 3.33
C LEU A 262 7.17 6.09 4.57
N GLY A 263 7.48 7.34 4.93
CA GLY A 263 7.03 7.97 6.17
C GLY A 263 8.12 8.05 7.24
N PRO A 264 7.74 8.35 8.50
CA PRO A 264 8.70 8.71 9.55
C PRO A 264 9.68 7.59 9.90
N LEU A 265 10.97 7.90 9.94
CA LEU A 265 12.04 6.95 10.32
C LEU A 265 13.02 7.63 11.28
N THR A 266 13.52 6.90 12.27
CA THR A 266 14.56 7.40 13.18
C THR A 266 15.89 7.42 12.44
N ARG A 267 16.87 8.17 12.96
CA ARG A 267 18.22 8.18 12.39
C ARG A 267 18.86 6.78 12.35
N ALA A 268 18.57 5.93 13.33
CA ALA A 268 19.07 4.55 13.35
C ALA A 268 18.41 3.69 12.26
N GLU A 269 17.10 3.84 12.05
CA GLU A 269 16.39 3.14 10.97
C GLU A 269 16.84 3.62 9.59
N LEU A 270 17.06 4.92 9.43
CA LEU A 270 17.60 5.50 8.20
C LEU A 270 19.03 5.04 7.92
N ALA A 271 19.87 4.92 8.96
CA ALA A 271 21.22 4.39 8.82
C ALA A 271 21.21 2.95 8.27
N ARG A 272 20.32 2.09 8.80
CA ARG A 272 20.15 0.72 8.28
C ARG A 272 19.60 0.69 6.86
N ALA A 273 18.56 1.48 6.58
CA ALA A 273 17.94 1.53 5.26
C ALA A 273 18.92 1.96 4.16
N LEU A 274 19.81 2.91 4.47
CA LEU A 274 20.81 3.43 3.53
C LEU A 274 22.14 2.65 3.55
N GLY A 275 22.32 1.70 4.48
CA GLY A 275 23.59 0.98 4.64
C GLY A 275 24.75 1.89 5.06
N VAL A 276 24.48 2.95 5.85
CA VAL A 276 25.49 3.94 6.28
C VAL A 276 25.67 3.95 7.79
N THR A 277 26.74 4.59 8.25
CA THR A 277 26.98 4.74 9.70
C THR A 277 25.94 5.64 10.37
N ARG A 278 25.72 5.46 11.68
CA ARG A 278 24.88 6.36 12.50
C ARG A 278 25.33 7.83 12.43
N ARG A 279 26.65 8.07 12.30
CA ARG A 279 27.22 9.42 12.13
C ARG A 279 26.79 10.03 10.80
N THR A 280 26.93 9.29 9.71
CA THR A 280 26.52 9.72 8.36
C THR A 280 25.01 10.02 8.30
N ALA A 281 24.18 9.13 8.87
CA ALA A 281 22.74 9.37 8.95
C ALA A 281 22.40 10.62 9.79
N SER A 282 23.12 10.87 10.88
CA SER A 282 22.92 12.07 11.69
C SER A 282 23.31 13.35 10.94
N GLN A 283 24.40 13.33 10.16
CA GLN A 283 24.81 14.46 9.32
C GLN A 283 23.78 14.75 8.22
N ALA A 284 23.28 13.72 7.54
CA ALA A 284 22.23 13.86 6.54
C ALA A 284 20.93 14.42 7.16
N ALA A 285 20.53 13.94 8.34
CA ALA A 285 19.36 14.47 9.04
C ALA A 285 19.51 15.95 9.42
N GLN A 286 20.71 16.37 9.84
CA GLN A 286 21.02 17.78 10.09
C GLN A 286 20.97 18.62 8.81
N ALA A 287 21.46 18.10 7.68
CA ALA A 287 21.37 18.79 6.40
C ALA A 287 19.90 19.01 5.99
N LEU A 288 19.04 18.00 6.17
CA LEU A 288 17.60 18.13 5.90
C LEU A 288 16.89 19.13 6.81
N ASP A 289 17.27 19.20 8.09
CA ASP A 289 16.71 20.20 9.00
C ASP A 289 17.14 21.63 8.63
N LYS A 290 18.45 21.82 8.36
CA LYS A 290 19.01 23.10 7.87
C LYS A 290 18.37 23.56 6.56
N ALA A 291 18.09 22.63 5.65
CA ALA A 291 17.39 22.90 4.39
C ALA A 291 15.89 23.22 4.57
N GLY A 292 15.35 23.10 5.79
CA GLY A 292 13.92 23.28 6.06
C GLY A 292 13.04 22.18 5.46
N LEU A 293 13.61 21.01 5.17
CA LEU A 293 12.90 19.87 4.59
C LEU A 293 12.29 18.95 5.64
N ALA A 294 12.96 18.74 6.77
CA ALA A 294 12.53 17.78 7.79
C ALA A 294 12.72 18.29 9.22
N ALA A 295 12.01 17.71 10.17
CA ALA A 295 12.18 17.92 11.62
C ALA A 295 12.10 16.60 12.37
N LEU A 296 12.57 16.57 13.61
CA LEU A 296 12.28 15.45 14.51
C LEU A 296 10.88 15.60 15.09
N ARG A 297 10.08 14.53 15.02
CA ARG A 297 8.79 14.44 15.68
C ARG A 297 8.97 14.28 17.20
N PRO A 298 8.25 15.06 18.03
CA PRO A 298 8.23 14.86 19.47
C PRO A 298 7.72 13.46 19.84
N GLY A 299 8.27 12.86 20.90
CA GLY A 299 7.88 11.53 21.39
C GLY A 299 8.80 10.42 20.86
N ASP A 300 8.82 10.18 19.55
CA ASP A 300 9.55 9.04 18.96
C ASP A 300 10.85 9.43 18.24
N HIS A 301 11.17 10.72 18.15
CA HIS A 301 12.35 11.25 17.48
C HIS A 301 12.51 10.77 16.04
N ALA A 302 11.41 10.43 15.37
CA ALA A 302 11.41 10.11 13.96
C ALA A 302 11.62 11.38 13.13
N LEU A 303 12.42 11.28 12.07
CA LEU A 303 12.56 12.34 11.10
C LEU A 303 11.31 12.37 10.21
N VAL A 304 10.64 13.52 10.16
CA VAL A 304 9.39 13.73 9.42
C VAL A 304 9.51 14.87 8.41
N PRO A 305 8.90 14.76 7.22
CA PRO A 305 8.84 15.86 6.27
C PRO A 305 8.11 17.09 6.85
N LYS A 306 8.68 18.28 6.70
CA LYS A 306 8.00 19.56 6.98
C LYS A 306 7.00 19.82 5.87
N ARG A 307 5.73 20.06 6.21
CA ARG A 307 4.72 20.49 5.22
C ARG A 307 5.19 21.77 4.53
N PRO A 308 4.97 21.93 3.22
CA PRO A 308 5.26 23.20 2.56
C PRO A 308 4.43 24.28 3.27
N ARG A 309 5.08 25.38 3.67
CA ARG A 309 4.35 26.57 4.09
C ARG A 309 3.62 27.06 2.84
N MET A 310 2.30 26.97 2.80
CA MET A 310 1.54 27.73 1.82
C MET A 310 1.84 29.21 2.11
N ALA A 311 2.29 29.94 1.10
CA ALA A 311 2.34 31.39 1.19
C ALA A 311 0.91 31.88 1.34
N SER A 312 0.63 32.57 2.44
CA SER A 312 -0.61 33.31 2.65
C SER A 312 -0.71 34.50 1.72
#